data_AF-A0A352CN85-F1
#
_entry.id   AF-A0A352CN85-F1
#
_cell.length_a   1.000
_cell.length_b   1.000
_cell.length_c   1.000
_cell.angle_alpha   90.00
_cell.angle_beta   90.00
_cell.angle_gamma   90.00
#
_symmetry.space_group_name_H-M   'P 1'
#
loop_
_entity.id
_entity.type
_entity.pdbx_description
1 polymer ?
#
loop_
_entity_poly.entity_id
_entity_poly.type
_entity_poly.pdbx_seq_one_letter_code
_entity_poly.pdbx_strand_id
1 'polypeptide(L)'
;MECPKCKTVIPEGKLYCPSCGYAVQIVPDYDADLEDNLDSASSDIAGTVNRIDVSDSVRTEYDIDATTKEIPMVKKDEASDIKRRTEQDRERSDQITTVIVAGLLLVGLIVGAVIASKSMSKASFIPQQAVENAVTSNAADRSEEDDETMTEAVPDEEVSSNEEPEAAPVHDWQLLVTPGAGSMNGPQKLTASVSDNSAPDNEFTGIIYYTDDGSEPDETSKIFRGDSEIWLPLGKSRYAFRFMDGNGNMSEPVYLDYDLGGAGACSAADAANYCIVNLIQRGVLADVYGHVLGSLGTFTYEAERMVGSGSRSYYVIKEYYSDPGGSPKPTGNLYAIDAENLSFCRAKQGNGGKYVFEEFY
;
A
#
# COMPACT_ATOMS: atom_id res chain seq x y z
N MET A 1 3.77 17.47 24.83
CA MET A 1 2.31 17.19 24.77
C MET A 1 1.51 18.35 25.34
N GLU A 2 0.24 18.55 25.00
CA GLU A 2 -0.57 19.65 25.57
C GLU A 2 -1.37 19.22 26.81
N CYS A 3 -1.44 20.09 27.82
CA CYS A 3 -2.24 19.82 29.03
C CYS A 3 -3.75 19.80 28.69
N PRO A 4 -4.50 18.73 29.03
CA PRO A 4 -5.94 18.67 28.74
C PRO A 4 -6.75 19.70 29.55
N LYS A 5 -6.23 20.14 30.70
CA LYS A 5 -6.91 21.08 31.61
C LYS A 5 -6.73 22.55 31.21
N CYS A 6 -5.53 22.98 30.84
CA CYS A 6 -5.23 24.41 30.58
C CYS A 6 -4.58 24.69 29.23
N LYS A 7 -4.41 23.67 28.38
CA LYS A 7 -3.85 23.76 27.01
C LYS A 7 -2.41 24.29 26.90
N THR A 8 -1.71 24.46 28.02
CA THR A 8 -0.28 24.78 28.02
C THR A 8 0.52 23.56 27.55
N VAL A 9 1.52 23.79 26.70
CA VAL A 9 2.47 22.75 26.27
C VAL A 9 3.27 22.26 27.48
N ILE A 10 3.21 20.96 27.72
CA ILE A 10 4.00 20.21 28.71
C ILE A 10 5.28 19.73 28.01
N PRO A 11 6.47 20.18 28.44
CA PRO A 11 7.76 19.72 27.92
C PRO A 11 7.93 18.21 28.09
N GLU A 12 8.71 17.58 27.21
CA GLU A 12 9.04 16.16 27.33
C GLU A 12 9.75 15.85 28.65
N GLY A 13 9.42 14.71 29.27
CA GLY A 13 9.95 14.28 30.57
C GLY A 13 9.31 14.92 31.80
N LYS A 14 8.30 15.79 31.67
CA LYS A 14 7.56 16.38 32.81
C LYS A 14 6.25 15.64 33.07
N LEU A 15 6.07 15.13 34.29
CA LEU A 15 4.85 14.45 34.74
C LEU A 15 3.73 15.41 35.19
N TYR A 16 4.01 16.71 35.32
CA TYR A 16 3.05 17.71 35.76
C TYR A 16 3.07 18.92 34.84
N CYS A 17 1.89 19.49 34.60
CA CYS A 17 1.75 20.75 33.87
C CYS A 17 2.38 21.90 34.69
N PRO A 18 3.32 22.68 34.12
CA PRO A 18 3.99 23.76 34.83
C PRO A 18 3.08 24.96 35.14
N SER A 19 1.94 25.07 34.45
CA SER A 19 1.00 26.20 34.59
C SER A 19 -0.09 25.93 35.64
N CYS A 20 -0.70 24.75 35.63
CA CYS A 20 -1.85 24.44 36.49
C CYS A 20 -1.67 23.24 37.44
N GLY A 21 -0.50 22.59 37.42
CA GLY A 21 -0.19 21.45 38.26
C GLY A 21 -0.89 20.14 37.89
N TYR A 22 -1.59 20.07 36.76
CA TYR A 22 -2.27 18.86 36.30
C TYR A 22 -1.26 17.73 36.02
N ALA A 23 -1.45 16.58 36.67
CA ALA A 23 -0.63 15.40 36.49
C ALA A 23 -0.98 14.68 35.17
N VAL A 24 0.02 14.34 34.37
CA VAL A 24 -0.15 13.56 33.14
C VAL A 24 -0.31 12.08 33.53
N GLN A 25 -1.46 11.50 33.24
CA GLN A 25 -1.77 10.11 33.53
C GLN A 25 -1.35 9.22 32.35
N ILE A 26 -0.42 8.30 32.59
CA ILE A 26 0.18 7.41 31.57
C ILE A 26 -0.52 6.04 31.54
N VAL A 27 -1.20 5.68 32.64
CA VAL A 27 -1.90 4.40 32.81
C VAL A 27 -3.40 4.64 32.66
N PRO A 28 -4.11 3.96 31.75
CA PRO A 28 -5.57 3.99 31.68
C PRO A 28 -6.18 3.48 32.99
N ASP A 29 -7.16 4.19 33.55
CA ASP A 29 -7.95 3.68 34.68
C ASP A 29 -8.83 2.53 34.19
N TYR A 30 -8.60 1.33 34.72
CA TYR A 30 -9.53 0.21 34.56
C TYR A 30 -10.68 0.42 35.54
N ASP A 31 -11.88 0.69 35.01
CA ASP A 31 -13.10 0.79 35.81
C ASP A 31 -13.62 -0.63 36.07
N ALA A 32 -13.42 -1.15 37.28
CA ALA A 32 -13.84 -2.49 37.68
C ALA A 32 -15.36 -2.65 37.77
N ASP A 33 -16.11 -1.55 37.76
CA ASP A 33 -17.57 -1.54 37.92
C ASP A 33 -18.32 -1.72 36.57
N LEU A 34 -17.60 -1.88 35.44
CA LEU A 34 -18.21 -2.14 34.14
C LEU A 34 -18.63 -3.61 33.94
N GLU A 35 -18.28 -4.51 34.87
CA GLU A 35 -18.63 -5.94 34.79
C GLU A 35 -20.06 -6.23 35.29
N ASP A 36 -20.67 -5.37 36.11
CA ASP A 36 -22.00 -5.62 36.69
C ASP A 36 -23.17 -5.46 35.70
N ASN A 37 -22.94 -4.85 34.52
CA ASN A 37 -23.97 -4.71 33.48
C ASN A 37 -23.95 -5.84 32.42
N LEU A 38 -23.00 -6.78 32.48
CA LEU A 38 -22.97 -7.94 31.59
C LEU A 38 -23.79 -9.15 32.08
N ASP A 39 -24.12 -9.21 33.37
CA ASP A 39 -24.92 -10.30 33.94
C ASP A 39 -26.40 -10.23 33.54
N SER A 40 -26.95 -9.02 33.38
CA SER A 40 -28.34 -8.84 32.96
C SER A 40 -28.61 -9.26 31.52
N ALA A 41 -27.64 -9.13 30.61
CA ALA A 41 -27.79 -9.54 29.21
C ALA A 41 -27.69 -11.06 29.01
N SER A 42 -27.02 -11.76 29.93
CA SER A 42 -26.83 -13.22 29.88
C SER A 42 -28.06 -13.99 30.38
N SER A 43 -28.80 -13.42 31.34
CA SER A 43 -30.05 -13.97 31.89
C SER A 43 -31.16 -14.08 30.84
N ASP A 44 -31.30 -13.07 29.97
CA ASP A 44 -32.37 -13.02 28.96
C ASP A 44 -32.17 -14.05 27.82
N ILE A 45 -30.92 -14.46 27.58
CA ILE A 45 -30.59 -15.52 26.61
C ILE A 45 -30.86 -16.91 27.21
N ALA A 46 -30.56 -17.12 28.50
CA ALA A 46 -30.76 -18.41 29.17
C ALA A 46 -32.25 -18.81 29.29
N GLY A 47 -33.16 -17.84 29.40
CA GLY A 47 -34.61 -18.10 29.41
C GLY A 47 -35.17 -18.62 28.07
N THR A 48 -34.47 -18.36 26.96
CA THR A 48 -34.91 -18.73 25.61
C THR A 48 -34.37 -20.09 25.17
N VAL A 49 -33.30 -20.59 25.82
CA VAL A 49 -32.63 -21.85 25.47
C VAL A 49 -33.27 -23.07 26.17
N ASN A 50 -34.08 -22.89 27.21
CA ASN A 50 -34.64 -24.00 27.99
C ASN A 50 -35.97 -24.60 27.46
N ARG A 51 -36.22 -24.53 26.14
CA ARG A 51 -37.39 -25.20 25.50
C ARG A 51 -37.01 -26.19 24.39
N ILE A 52 -35.75 -26.55 24.28
CA ILE A 52 -35.30 -27.55 23.31
C ILE A 52 -34.66 -28.70 24.09
N ASP A 53 -35.50 -29.64 24.52
CA ASP A 53 -35.05 -30.97 24.94
C ASP A 53 -34.46 -31.69 23.72
N VAL A 54 -33.13 -31.85 23.71
CA VAL A 54 -32.45 -32.79 22.83
C VAL A 54 -32.10 -34.01 23.67
N SER A 55 -32.91 -35.05 23.57
CA SER A 55 -32.51 -36.40 23.95
C SER A 55 -32.50 -37.31 22.73
N ASP A 56 -31.28 -37.79 22.44
CA ASP A 56 -30.92 -39.03 21.77
C ASP A 56 -31.29 -39.27 20.30
N SER A 57 -30.23 -39.07 19.49
CA SER A 57 -29.55 -40.13 18.73
C SER A 57 -29.81 -40.27 17.22
N VAL A 58 -28.68 -40.52 16.56
CA VAL A 58 -28.44 -41.25 15.32
C VAL A 58 -28.11 -40.43 14.06
N ARG A 59 -26.96 -40.85 13.52
CA ARG A 59 -26.20 -40.41 12.35
C ARG A 59 -26.91 -40.76 11.04
N THR A 60 -26.58 -39.98 10.00
CA THR A 60 -26.50 -40.32 8.55
C THR A 60 -27.79 -40.85 7.90
N GLU A 61 -28.37 -40.24 6.87
CA GLU A 61 -27.88 -40.01 5.50
C GLU A 61 -28.80 -38.97 4.84
N TYR A 62 -28.25 -38.12 3.95
CA TYR A 62 -29.00 -37.08 3.24
C TYR A 62 -29.50 -37.63 1.90
N ASP A 63 -30.82 -37.63 1.70
CA ASP A 63 -31.47 -37.41 0.40
C ASP A 63 -32.88 -36.84 0.62
N ILE A 64 -33.25 -35.90 -0.24
CA ILE A 64 -34.37 -34.96 -0.13
C ILE A 64 -35.63 -35.57 -0.77
N ASP A 65 -36.79 -35.60 -0.08
CA ASP A 65 -38.07 -35.27 -0.74
C ASP A 65 -39.19 -34.82 0.24
N ALA A 66 -39.87 -33.78 -0.22
CA ALA A 66 -41.18 -33.19 0.10
C ALA A 66 -41.87 -33.44 1.46
N THR A 67 -42.01 -32.37 2.25
CA THR A 67 -43.34 -31.87 2.66
C THR A 67 -43.29 -30.36 2.91
N THR A 68 -43.94 -29.63 2.01
CA THR A 68 -44.04 -28.16 1.96
C THR A 68 -44.87 -27.61 3.12
N LYS A 69 -44.32 -26.65 3.87
CA LYS A 69 -45.12 -25.63 4.58
C LYS A 69 -44.73 -24.26 4.06
N GLU A 70 -45.76 -23.52 3.67
CA GLU A 70 -45.75 -22.40 2.72
C GLU A 70 -44.93 -21.20 3.21
N ILE A 71 -44.05 -20.71 2.33
CA ILE A 71 -43.43 -19.39 2.40
C ILE A 71 -44.48 -18.39 1.91
N PRO A 72 -44.72 -17.25 2.59
CA PRO A 72 -45.70 -16.27 2.13
C PRO A 72 -45.27 -15.69 0.77
N MET A 73 -46.05 -15.99 -0.28
CA MET A 73 -45.85 -15.47 -1.63
C MET A 73 -46.18 -13.97 -1.66
N VAL A 74 -45.25 -13.17 -2.19
CA VAL A 74 -45.52 -11.81 -2.66
C VAL A 74 -46.66 -11.88 -3.68
N LYS A 75 -47.66 -11.00 -3.55
CA LYS A 75 -48.86 -11.00 -4.38
C LYS A 75 -48.48 -10.88 -5.87
N LYS A 76 -49.14 -11.69 -6.70
CA LYS A 76 -48.83 -11.92 -8.12
C LYS A 76 -48.90 -10.64 -8.98
N ASP A 77 -49.65 -9.68 -8.50
CA ASP A 77 -49.92 -8.35 -9.01
C ASP A 77 -48.74 -7.38 -8.81
N GLU A 78 -47.96 -7.51 -7.73
CA GLU A 78 -46.76 -6.68 -7.47
C GLU A 78 -45.51 -7.23 -8.19
N ALA A 79 -45.42 -8.56 -8.33
CA ALA A 79 -44.30 -9.22 -9.01
C ALA A 79 -44.27 -8.95 -10.54
N SER A 80 -45.43 -8.79 -11.18
CA SER A 80 -45.50 -8.46 -12.61
C SER A 80 -45.09 -7.01 -12.91
N ASP A 81 -45.36 -6.08 -12.00
CA ASP A 81 -45.02 -4.67 -12.16
C ASP A 81 -43.53 -4.39 -11.94
N ILE A 82 -42.89 -5.13 -11.02
CA ILE A 82 -41.44 -5.08 -10.81
C ILE A 82 -40.71 -5.60 -12.05
N LYS A 83 -41.12 -6.75 -12.60
CA LYS A 83 -40.47 -7.34 -13.78
C LYS A 83 -40.58 -6.45 -15.02
N ARG A 84 -41.74 -5.81 -15.21
CA ARG A 84 -42.01 -4.93 -16.36
C ARG A 84 -41.25 -3.60 -16.29
N ARG A 85 -41.01 -3.05 -15.09
CA ARG A 85 -40.13 -1.87 -14.91
C ARG A 85 -38.67 -2.20 -15.19
N THR A 86 -38.20 -3.36 -14.75
CA THR A 86 -36.80 -3.78 -14.92
C THR A 86 -36.45 -4.06 -16.39
N GLU A 87 -37.38 -4.62 -17.17
CA GLU A 87 -37.21 -4.84 -18.61
C GLU A 87 -37.29 -3.53 -19.41
N GLN A 88 -38.17 -2.60 -19.02
CA GLN A 88 -38.34 -1.31 -19.70
C GLN A 88 -37.13 -0.38 -19.50
N ASP A 89 -36.48 -0.41 -18.34
CA ASP A 89 -35.26 0.38 -18.10
C ASP A 89 -34.02 -0.18 -18.83
N ARG A 90 -33.98 -1.51 -19.04
CA ARG A 90 -32.92 -2.17 -19.84
C ARG A 90 -32.98 -1.77 -21.32
N GLU A 91 -34.16 -1.72 -21.92
CA GLU A 91 -34.33 -1.29 -23.32
C GLU A 91 -33.96 0.19 -23.54
N ARG A 92 -34.23 1.05 -22.55
CA ARG A 92 -33.91 2.48 -22.63
C ARG A 92 -32.41 2.74 -22.49
N SER A 93 -31.71 1.95 -21.66
CA SER A 93 -30.26 2.01 -21.49
C SER A 93 -29.49 1.58 -22.74
N ASP A 94 -29.94 0.53 -23.43
CA ASP A 94 -29.30 0.06 -24.67
C ASP A 94 -29.44 1.10 -25.81
N GLN A 95 -30.58 1.80 -25.89
CA GLN A 95 -30.76 2.87 -26.87
C GLN A 95 -29.82 4.07 -26.62
N ILE A 96 -29.63 4.47 -25.35
CA ILE A 96 -28.73 5.58 -25.01
C ILE A 96 -27.27 5.22 -25.32
N THR A 97 -26.84 4.01 -24.93
CA THR A 97 -25.47 3.52 -25.20
C THR A 97 -25.18 3.47 -26.70
N THR A 98 -26.14 2.99 -27.50
CA THR A 98 -26.00 2.91 -28.97
C THR A 98 -25.84 4.30 -29.61
N VAL A 99 -26.60 5.30 -29.16
CA VAL A 99 -26.51 6.68 -29.66
C VAL A 99 -25.16 7.32 -29.31
N ILE A 100 -24.63 7.08 -28.10
CA ILE A 100 -23.34 7.62 -27.68
C ILE A 100 -22.20 7.03 -28.52
N VAL A 101 -22.19 5.71 -28.73
CA VAL A 101 -21.16 5.04 -29.56
C VAL A 101 -21.19 5.51 -31.01
N ALA A 102 -22.39 5.65 -31.60
CA ALA A 102 -22.55 6.18 -32.95
C ALA A 102 -22.07 7.65 -33.06
N GLY A 103 -22.33 8.47 -32.02
CA GLY A 103 -21.84 9.84 -31.93
C GLY A 103 -20.31 9.93 -31.87
N LEU A 104 -19.67 9.08 -31.05
CA LEU A 104 -18.20 9.03 -30.94
C LEU A 104 -17.55 8.58 -32.26
N LEU A 105 -18.15 7.62 -32.98
CA LEU A 105 -17.68 7.23 -34.31
C LEU A 105 -17.78 8.37 -35.34
N LEU A 106 -18.87 9.13 -35.33
CA LEU A 106 -19.04 10.30 -36.20
C LEU A 106 -18.01 11.40 -35.90
N VAL A 107 -17.77 11.70 -34.63
CA VAL A 107 -16.73 12.66 -34.21
C VAL A 107 -15.34 12.16 -34.62
N GLY A 108 -15.06 10.87 -34.46
CA GLY A 108 -13.81 10.26 -34.91
C GLY A 108 -13.58 10.38 -36.42
N LEU A 109 -14.62 10.20 -37.23
CA LEU A 109 -14.55 10.39 -38.69
C LEU A 109 -14.29 11.85 -39.07
N ILE A 110 -14.92 12.81 -38.37
CA ILE A 110 -14.70 14.25 -38.60
C ILE A 110 -13.26 14.64 -38.23
N VAL A 111 -12.77 14.19 -37.08
CA VAL A 111 -11.39 14.46 -36.62
C VAL A 111 -10.37 13.79 -37.56
N GLY A 112 -10.63 12.55 -37.98
CA GLY A 112 -9.80 11.83 -38.95
C GLY A 112 -9.70 12.55 -40.29
N ALA A 113 -10.81 13.09 -40.81
CA ALA A 113 -10.81 13.89 -42.03
C ALA A 113 -9.98 15.19 -41.89
N VAL A 114 -10.04 15.85 -40.72
CA VAL A 114 -9.22 17.05 -40.43
C VAL A 114 -7.73 16.70 -40.39
N ILE A 115 -7.35 15.60 -39.76
CA ILE A 115 -5.94 15.15 -39.71
C ILE A 115 -5.43 14.79 -41.10
N ALA A 116 -6.22 14.05 -41.89
CA ALA A 116 -5.87 13.72 -43.28
C ALA A 116 -5.70 14.97 -44.15
N SER A 117 -6.56 15.99 -43.95
CA SER A 117 -6.43 17.27 -44.67
C SER A 117 -5.15 18.04 -44.33
N LYS A 118 -4.65 17.96 -43.08
CA LYS A 118 -3.35 18.55 -42.69
C LYS A 118 -2.14 17.73 -43.16
N SER A 119 -2.29 16.43 -43.33
CA SER A 119 -1.21 15.55 -43.79
C SER A 119 -0.88 15.74 -45.27
N MET A 120 -1.85 16.12 -46.11
CA MET A 120 -1.61 16.30 -47.55
C MET A 120 -0.86 17.60 -47.91
N SER A 121 -0.59 18.49 -46.94
CA SER A 121 0.11 19.77 -47.21
C SER A 121 1.62 19.75 -46.95
N LYS A 122 2.23 18.59 -46.61
CA LYS A 122 3.67 18.49 -46.29
C LYS A 122 4.31 17.28 -46.98
N ALA A 123 4.39 17.30 -48.30
CA ALA A 123 5.20 16.35 -49.05
C ALA A 123 6.10 17.07 -50.06
N SER A 124 7.17 17.70 -49.56
CA SER A 124 8.41 17.93 -50.31
C SER A 124 9.49 18.56 -49.41
N PHE A 125 10.38 17.74 -48.83
CA PHE A 125 11.74 18.21 -48.51
C PHE A 125 12.68 17.04 -48.22
N ILE A 126 13.78 16.95 -48.98
CA ILE A 126 14.92 16.03 -48.79
C ILE A 126 16.07 16.87 -48.21
N PRO A 127 16.86 16.39 -47.21
CA PRO A 127 18.13 17.04 -46.89
C PRO A 127 19.34 16.23 -47.39
N GLN A 128 20.28 16.93 -48.04
CA GLN A 128 21.65 16.48 -48.31
C GLN A 128 22.66 17.30 -47.49
N GLN A 129 23.51 16.55 -46.80
CA GLN A 129 24.96 16.70 -46.53
C GLN A 129 25.59 17.95 -45.87
N ALA A 130 26.60 17.59 -45.07
CA ALA A 130 27.54 18.36 -44.28
C ALA A 130 28.56 19.17 -45.11
N VAL A 131 29.11 20.25 -44.53
CA VAL A 131 30.34 20.90 -44.99
C VAL A 131 31.18 21.41 -43.81
N GLU A 132 32.49 21.26 -44.03
CA GLU A 132 33.72 21.54 -43.28
C GLU A 132 33.98 22.98 -42.78
N ASN A 133 34.99 23.01 -41.90
CA ASN A 133 35.78 24.10 -41.34
C ASN A 133 36.41 25.06 -42.37
N ALA A 134 36.76 26.29 -41.94
CA ALA A 134 38.07 26.94 -42.12
C ALA A 134 38.07 28.38 -41.53
N VAL A 135 39.00 28.72 -40.61
CA VAL A 135 40.22 29.56 -40.83
C VAL A 135 39.93 31.07 -40.77
N THR A 136 40.53 31.90 -39.90
CA THR A 136 41.87 32.57 -39.89
C THR A 136 41.76 33.69 -38.83
N SER A 137 42.77 34.34 -38.22
CA SER A 137 44.23 34.26 -38.12
C SER A 137 44.72 35.40 -37.21
N ASN A 138 45.96 35.25 -36.67
CA ASN A 138 47.00 36.27 -36.47
C ASN A 138 46.77 37.43 -35.46
N ALA A 139 47.77 37.98 -34.76
CA ALA A 139 49.20 37.71 -34.63
C ALA A 139 49.77 38.56 -33.46
N ALA A 140 50.93 38.11 -32.95
CA ALA A 140 52.08 38.87 -32.43
C ALA A 140 51.86 40.00 -31.39
N ASP A 141 52.57 39.96 -30.26
CA ASP A 141 53.90 40.57 -30.17
C ASP A 141 54.63 40.16 -28.87
N ARG A 142 55.94 40.34 -28.89
CA ARG A 142 56.98 39.78 -28.03
C ARG A 142 57.61 40.92 -27.21
N SER A 143 57.98 40.68 -25.94
CA SER A 143 59.21 41.24 -25.34
C SER A 143 59.47 40.60 -23.98
N GLU A 144 60.67 40.05 -23.87
CA GLU A 144 61.37 39.64 -22.65
C GLU A 144 61.89 40.88 -21.88
N GLU A 145 62.03 40.78 -20.56
CA GLU A 145 63.29 40.95 -19.79
C GLU A 145 63.00 41.25 -18.30
N ASP A 146 63.37 40.25 -17.48
CA ASP A 146 64.14 40.30 -16.23
C ASP A 146 64.23 41.60 -15.41
N ASP A 147 63.93 41.51 -14.11
CA ASP A 147 64.83 42.06 -13.08
C ASP A 147 64.65 41.34 -11.73
N GLU A 148 65.77 40.97 -11.12
CA GLU A 148 65.89 40.34 -9.81
C GLU A 148 65.79 41.39 -8.71
N THR A 149 65.24 41.05 -7.53
CA THR A 149 65.72 41.65 -6.27
C THR A 149 65.37 40.80 -5.06
N MET A 150 66.42 40.39 -4.36
CA MET A 150 66.46 39.62 -3.12
C MET A 150 66.42 40.58 -1.92
N THR A 151 65.59 40.35 -0.91
CA THR A 151 65.83 40.83 0.47
C THR A 151 65.25 39.86 1.51
N GLU A 152 65.95 39.75 2.63
CA GLU A 152 65.90 38.70 3.66
C GLU A 152 64.89 38.91 4.81
N ALA A 153 64.57 37.79 5.47
CA ALA A 153 64.33 37.53 6.92
C ALA A 153 63.16 38.26 7.64
N VAL A 154 62.33 37.61 8.47
CA VAL A 154 62.58 36.97 9.79
C VAL A 154 61.33 36.11 10.16
N PRO A 155 61.41 35.10 11.05
CA PRO A 155 60.50 33.95 11.11
C PRO A 155 59.40 34.09 12.16
N ASP A 156 58.34 33.29 12.03
CA ASP A 156 57.49 32.91 13.16
C ASP A 156 57.19 31.40 13.11
N GLU A 157 57.39 30.78 14.26
CA GLU A 157 57.12 29.38 14.56
C GLU A 157 55.61 29.10 14.47
N GLU A 158 55.19 28.14 13.65
CA GLU A 158 53.94 27.42 13.90
C GLU A 158 54.22 25.92 14.02
N VAL A 159 53.91 25.42 15.21
CA VAL A 159 53.88 24.00 15.57
C VAL A 159 52.71 23.36 14.80
N SER A 160 53.02 22.77 13.65
CA SER A 160 52.08 21.92 12.91
C SER A 160 52.17 20.49 13.44
N SER A 161 51.33 20.15 14.41
CA SER A 161 50.99 18.76 14.69
C SER A 161 50.14 18.24 13.53
N ASN A 162 50.82 17.74 12.49
CA ASN A 162 50.20 16.92 11.46
C ASN A 162 49.81 15.58 12.09
N GLU A 163 48.66 15.53 12.76
CA GLU A 163 47.92 14.28 12.85
C GLU A 163 47.33 14.02 11.47
N GLU A 164 48.04 13.18 10.71
CA GLU A 164 47.55 12.56 9.49
C GLU A 164 46.17 11.94 9.81
N PRO A 165 45.10 12.27 9.07
CA PRO A 165 43.78 11.71 9.37
C PRO A 165 43.89 10.20 9.24
N GLU A 166 43.69 9.47 10.34
CA GLU A 166 43.61 8.00 10.30
C GLU A 166 42.63 7.63 9.17
N ALA A 167 43.13 6.89 8.19
CA ALA A 167 42.31 6.44 7.07
C ALA A 167 41.10 5.73 7.64
N ALA A 168 39.90 6.22 7.31
CA ALA A 168 38.65 5.63 7.78
C ALA A 168 38.68 4.12 7.53
N PRO A 169 38.27 3.29 8.50
CA PRO A 169 38.24 1.85 8.34
C PRO A 169 37.43 1.50 7.08
N VAL A 170 38.05 0.72 6.19
CA VAL A 170 37.37 0.20 5.00
C VAL A 170 36.40 -0.89 5.47
N HIS A 171 35.16 -0.50 5.70
CA HIS A 171 34.11 -1.43 6.09
C HIS A 171 33.70 -2.33 4.91
N ASP A 172 33.62 -3.65 5.14
CA ASP A 172 33.10 -4.63 4.18
C ASP A 172 31.68 -5.05 4.60
N TRP A 173 30.74 -4.10 4.48
CA TRP A 173 29.35 -4.34 4.84
C TRP A 173 28.63 -5.22 3.83
N GLN A 174 27.98 -6.26 4.36
CA GLN A 174 27.09 -7.12 3.60
C GLN A 174 25.65 -6.96 4.11
N LEU A 175 24.84 -6.22 3.36
CA LEU A 175 23.40 -6.11 3.56
C LEU A 175 22.68 -7.27 2.86
N LEU A 176 22.06 -8.15 3.64
CA LEU A 176 21.29 -9.28 3.15
C LEU A 176 19.80 -9.07 3.41
N VAL A 177 19.00 -9.16 2.35
CA VAL A 177 17.53 -9.10 2.40
C VAL A 177 16.96 -10.45 2.01
N THR A 178 16.03 -10.97 2.82
CA THR A 178 15.38 -12.27 2.63
C THR A 178 13.86 -12.10 2.59
N PRO A 179 13.16 -12.71 1.62
CA PRO A 179 13.70 -13.46 0.48
C PRO A 179 14.49 -12.58 -0.52
N GLY A 180 15.44 -13.19 -1.21
CA GLY A 180 16.13 -12.55 -2.34
C GLY A 180 15.19 -12.33 -3.53
N ALA A 181 15.64 -11.56 -4.51
CA ALA A 181 14.89 -11.23 -5.71
C ALA A 181 14.44 -12.48 -6.50
N GLY A 182 13.30 -12.37 -7.18
CA GLY A 182 12.79 -13.42 -8.06
C GLY A 182 11.27 -13.61 -8.01
N SER A 183 10.82 -14.64 -8.73
CA SER A 183 9.41 -15.05 -8.76
C SER A 183 9.12 -16.03 -7.64
N MET A 184 8.06 -15.75 -6.88
CA MET A 184 7.67 -16.53 -5.70
C MET A 184 6.15 -16.64 -5.63
N ASN A 185 5.65 -17.54 -4.78
CA ASN A 185 4.21 -17.64 -4.52
C ASN A 185 3.92 -17.55 -3.02
N GLY A 186 2.69 -17.16 -2.69
CA GLY A 186 2.18 -17.13 -1.33
C GLY A 186 2.68 -15.96 -0.51
N PRO A 187 2.36 -15.90 0.79
CA PRO A 187 2.73 -14.77 1.63
C PRO A 187 4.25 -14.74 1.85
N GLN A 188 4.89 -13.66 1.42
CA GLN A 188 6.33 -13.42 1.62
C GLN A 188 6.53 -12.18 2.47
N LYS A 189 7.30 -12.29 3.55
CA LYS A 189 7.66 -11.17 4.43
C LYS A 189 9.13 -10.86 4.29
N LEU A 190 9.45 -9.60 4.02
CA LEU A 190 10.83 -9.12 3.94
C LEU A 190 11.46 -9.07 5.33
N THR A 191 12.71 -9.50 5.40
CA THR A 191 13.62 -9.38 6.54
C THR A 191 14.95 -8.87 6.01
N ALA A 192 15.66 -8.06 6.78
CA ALA A 192 16.96 -7.55 6.40
C ALA A 192 17.94 -7.65 7.59
N SER A 193 19.19 -7.97 7.28
CA SER A 193 20.28 -8.06 8.25
C SER A 193 21.56 -7.52 7.62
N VAL A 194 22.42 -6.92 8.41
CA VAL A 194 23.74 -6.46 7.97
C VAL A 194 24.79 -7.23 8.76
N SER A 195 25.89 -7.60 8.09
CA SER A 195 27.13 -8.04 8.73
C SER A 195 28.30 -7.18 8.24
N ASP A 196 29.35 -7.05 9.05
CA ASP A 196 30.60 -6.39 8.66
C ASP A 196 31.72 -7.42 8.74
N ASN A 197 32.19 -7.88 7.58
CA ASN A 197 33.23 -8.93 7.53
C ASN A 197 34.61 -8.40 7.95
N SER A 198 34.76 -7.07 8.05
CA SER A 198 36.00 -6.41 8.48
C SER A 198 36.08 -6.19 9.99
N ALA A 199 34.97 -6.33 10.73
CA ALA A 199 34.88 -6.09 12.16
C ALA A 199 35.11 -7.39 12.98
N PRO A 200 36.08 -7.43 13.91
CA PRO A 200 36.42 -8.63 14.67
C PRO A 200 35.36 -9.06 15.70
N ASP A 201 34.45 -8.16 16.09
CA ASP A 201 33.38 -8.38 17.06
C ASP A 201 31.97 -8.32 16.43
N ASN A 202 31.86 -7.95 15.14
CA ASN A 202 30.60 -7.77 14.42
C ASN A 202 29.61 -6.84 15.17
N GLU A 203 30.12 -5.98 16.06
CA GLU A 203 29.34 -5.09 16.91
C GLU A 203 29.29 -3.70 16.27
N PHE A 204 28.45 -3.57 15.25
CA PHE A 204 28.19 -2.30 14.59
C PHE A 204 26.70 -2.00 14.59
N THR A 205 26.37 -0.75 14.88
CA THR A 205 24.99 -0.27 14.94
C THR A 205 24.74 0.68 13.79
N GLY A 206 23.58 0.55 13.18
CA GLY A 206 23.16 1.47 12.14
C GLY A 206 21.70 1.27 11.76
N ILE A 207 21.28 1.98 10.72
CA ILE A 207 19.89 2.05 10.27
C ILE A 207 19.83 1.57 8.83
N ILE A 208 18.85 0.71 8.54
CA ILE A 208 18.55 0.30 7.16
C ILE A 208 17.43 1.20 6.64
N TYR A 209 17.69 1.88 5.53
CA TYR A 209 16.71 2.67 4.79
C TYR A 209 16.24 1.90 3.56
N TYR A 210 15.00 2.12 3.13
CA TYR A 210 14.43 1.46 1.97
C TYR A 210 13.40 2.29 1.21
N THR A 211 13.21 1.91 -0.05
CA THR A 211 12.16 2.38 -0.96
C THR A 211 11.44 1.19 -1.57
N ASP A 212 10.18 1.37 -1.98
CA ASP A 212 9.33 0.35 -2.62
C ASP A 212 8.90 0.74 -4.04
N ASP A 213 9.50 1.81 -4.57
CA ASP A 213 9.40 2.25 -5.96
C ASP A 213 10.71 2.01 -6.74
N GLY A 214 11.76 1.54 -6.05
CA GLY A 214 13.08 1.27 -6.63
C GLY A 214 14.01 2.47 -6.76
N SER A 215 13.66 3.62 -6.20
CA SER A 215 14.58 4.76 -6.08
C SER A 215 15.70 4.47 -5.07
N GLU A 216 16.86 5.10 -5.22
CA GLU A 216 17.98 4.89 -4.29
C GLU A 216 17.63 5.43 -2.89
N PRO A 217 17.73 4.63 -1.81
CA PRO A 217 17.40 5.09 -0.47
C PRO A 217 18.44 6.08 0.08
N ASP A 218 17.92 7.07 0.80
CA ASP A 218 18.68 8.10 1.52
C ASP A 218 18.16 8.25 2.96
N GLU A 219 18.69 9.21 3.72
CA GLU A 219 18.33 9.43 5.14
C GLU A 219 16.87 9.87 5.36
N THR A 220 16.18 10.29 4.29
CA THR A 220 14.77 10.70 4.33
C THR A 220 13.82 9.57 3.95
N SER A 221 14.37 8.44 3.48
CA SER A 221 13.63 7.27 3.05
C SER A 221 13.04 6.48 4.23
N LYS A 222 12.23 5.47 3.94
CA LYS A 222 11.57 4.67 4.99
C LYS A 222 12.60 3.85 5.75
N ILE A 223 12.44 3.74 7.07
CA ILE A 223 13.35 2.96 7.92
C ILE A 223 12.84 1.52 8.01
N PHE A 224 13.71 0.57 7.70
CA PHE A 224 13.48 -0.85 7.94
C PHE A 224 13.91 -1.22 9.36
N ARG A 225 12.95 -1.59 10.20
CA ARG A 225 13.18 -2.01 11.60
C ARG A 225 12.89 -3.50 11.77
N GLY A 226 13.45 -4.11 12.81
CA GLY A 226 13.22 -5.53 13.11
C GLY A 226 11.74 -5.88 13.37
N ASP A 227 10.92 -4.91 13.77
CA ASP A 227 9.48 -5.03 13.97
C ASP A 227 8.65 -4.64 12.73
N SER A 228 9.28 -4.29 11.61
CA SER A 228 8.58 -3.95 10.36
C SER A 228 8.01 -5.20 9.69
N GLU A 229 6.69 -5.27 9.56
CA GLU A 229 5.97 -6.33 8.84
C GLU A 229 5.73 -5.93 7.38
N ILE A 230 6.82 -5.93 6.59
CA ILE A 230 6.74 -5.65 5.15
C ILE A 230 6.45 -6.95 4.40
N TRP A 231 5.18 -7.19 4.14
CA TRP A 231 4.75 -8.25 3.21
C TRP A 231 5.03 -7.83 1.76
N LEU A 232 5.31 -8.74 0.84
CA LEU A 232 5.43 -8.39 -0.58
C LEU A 232 4.02 -8.18 -1.19
N PRO A 233 3.83 -7.17 -2.06
CA PRO A 233 2.60 -7.04 -2.83
C PRO A 233 2.50 -8.15 -3.88
N LEU A 234 1.28 -8.45 -4.31
CA LEU A 234 1.02 -9.36 -5.42
C LEU A 234 1.50 -8.75 -6.74
N GLY A 235 1.98 -9.60 -7.64
CA GLY A 235 2.56 -9.20 -8.92
C GLY A 235 3.97 -8.61 -8.77
N LYS A 236 4.32 -7.74 -9.72
CA LYS A 236 5.67 -7.19 -9.81
C LYS A 236 5.89 -6.06 -8.82
N SER A 237 7.02 -6.09 -8.12
CA SER A 237 7.47 -4.98 -7.27
C SER A 237 8.98 -4.84 -7.27
N ARG A 238 9.46 -3.63 -6.99
CA ARG A 238 10.88 -3.32 -6.89
C ARG A 238 11.14 -2.61 -5.57
N TYR A 239 12.10 -3.11 -4.81
CA TYR A 239 12.58 -2.49 -3.58
C TYR A 239 14.05 -2.12 -3.72
N ALA A 240 14.47 -1.10 -2.99
CA ALA A 240 15.88 -0.80 -2.78
C ALA A 240 16.15 -0.64 -1.29
N PHE A 241 17.31 -1.10 -0.83
CA PHE A 241 17.74 -1.04 0.57
C PHE A 241 19.14 -0.48 0.68
N ARG A 242 19.43 0.23 1.77
CA ARG A 242 20.74 0.80 2.05
C ARG A 242 21.00 0.87 3.55
N PHE A 243 22.21 0.55 3.96
CA PHE A 243 22.62 0.65 5.36
C PHE A 243 23.40 1.94 5.61
N MET A 244 23.18 2.55 6.77
CA MET A 244 23.94 3.69 7.28
C MET A 244 24.47 3.38 8.68
N ASP A 245 25.76 3.61 8.90
CA ASP A 245 26.36 3.51 10.23
C ASP A 245 26.09 4.76 11.09
N GLY A 246 26.57 4.77 12.33
CA GLY A 246 26.46 5.93 13.24
C GLY A 246 27.28 7.15 12.84
N ASN A 247 28.21 7.02 11.89
CA ASN A 247 29.08 8.09 11.40
C ASN A 247 28.53 8.75 10.11
N GLY A 248 27.40 8.26 9.60
CA GLY A 248 26.79 8.74 8.35
C GLY A 248 27.39 8.12 7.08
N ASN A 249 28.25 7.11 7.21
CA ASN A 249 28.76 6.37 6.07
C ASN A 249 27.69 5.41 5.57
N MET A 250 27.57 5.30 4.25
CA MET A 250 26.50 4.56 3.58
C MET A 250 27.06 3.36 2.82
N SER A 251 26.36 2.22 2.92
CA SER A 251 26.66 1.05 2.08
C SER A 251 26.31 1.33 0.61
N GLU A 252 26.77 0.46 -0.29
CA GLU A 252 26.17 0.37 -1.62
C GLU A 252 24.69 -0.01 -1.51
N PRO A 253 23.80 0.51 -2.38
CA PRO A 253 22.40 0.16 -2.40
C PRO A 253 22.16 -1.25 -2.97
N VAL A 254 21.24 -1.98 -2.36
CA VAL A 254 20.79 -3.32 -2.79
C VAL A 254 19.42 -3.20 -3.45
N TYR A 255 19.32 -3.51 -4.74
CA TYR A 255 18.08 -3.49 -5.51
C TYR A 255 17.49 -4.90 -5.67
N LEU A 256 16.18 -5.05 -5.46
CA LEU A 256 15.50 -6.34 -5.48
C LEU A 256 14.20 -6.25 -6.28
N ASP A 257 14.11 -7.08 -7.32
CA ASP A 257 12.95 -7.22 -8.18
C ASP A 257 12.19 -8.51 -7.85
N TYR A 258 10.90 -8.38 -7.54
CA TYR A 258 10.03 -9.49 -7.16
C TYR A 258 8.88 -9.64 -8.15
N ASP A 259 8.40 -10.87 -8.30
CA ASP A 259 7.12 -11.18 -8.96
C ASP A 259 6.36 -12.20 -8.10
N LEU A 260 5.38 -11.73 -7.33
CA LEU A 260 4.67 -12.55 -6.35
C LEU A 260 3.33 -13.05 -6.88
N GLY A 261 3.22 -14.37 -7.05
CA GLY A 261 1.96 -15.03 -7.32
C GLY A 261 1.14 -15.31 -6.06
N GLY A 262 -0.17 -15.48 -6.28
CA GLY A 262 -1.07 -15.98 -5.25
C GLY A 262 -0.77 -17.43 -4.84
N ALA A 263 -1.38 -17.88 -3.75
CA ALA A 263 -1.37 -19.28 -3.31
C ALA A 263 -2.69 -19.65 -2.62
N GLY A 264 -2.91 -20.95 -2.41
CA GLY A 264 -4.11 -21.49 -1.77
C GLY A 264 -5.18 -21.94 -2.77
N ALA A 265 -6.42 -22.01 -2.31
CA ALA A 265 -7.57 -22.53 -3.03
C ALA A 265 -8.13 -21.59 -4.11
N CYS A 266 -7.73 -20.31 -4.13
CA CYS A 266 -8.21 -19.32 -5.09
C CYS A 266 -7.10 -18.40 -5.59
N SER A 267 -7.32 -17.77 -6.74
CA SER A 267 -6.44 -16.72 -7.25
C SER A 267 -6.70 -15.36 -6.56
N ALA A 268 -5.80 -14.41 -6.73
CA ALA A 268 -5.98 -13.03 -6.27
C ALA A 268 -7.27 -12.36 -6.82
N ALA A 269 -7.59 -12.60 -8.09
CA ALA A 269 -8.81 -12.09 -8.71
C ALA A 269 -10.06 -12.77 -8.15
N ASP A 270 -10.00 -14.09 -7.91
CA ASP A 270 -11.10 -14.82 -7.28
C ASP A 270 -11.34 -14.35 -5.85
N ALA A 271 -10.28 -14.08 -5.08
CA ALA A 271 -10.39 -13.51 -3.74
C ALA A 271 -11.12 -12.17 -3.75
N ALA A 272 -10.80 -11.27 -4.69
CA ALA A 272 -11.53 -10.01 -4.87
C ALA A 272 -13.02 -10.25 -5.18
N ASN A 273 -13.34 -11.24 -6.04
CA ASN A 273 -14.72 -11.61 -6.33
C ASN A 273 -15.45 -12.18 -5.10
N TYR A 274 -14.79 -13.03 -4.30
CA TYR A 274 -15.35 -13.55 -3.05
C TYR A 274 -15.64 -12.44 -2.03
N CYS A 275 -14.80 -11.41 -1.97
CA CYS A 275 -15.05 -10.21 -1.17
C CYS A 275 -16.32 -9.49 -1.63
N ILE A 276 -16.47 -9.24 -2.94
CA ILE A 276 -17.66 -8.61 -3.52
C ILE A 276 -18.93 -9.40 -3.16
N VAL A 277 -18.92 -10.72 -3.37
CA VAL A 277 -20.08 -11.58 -3.05
C VAL A 277 -20.44 -11.50 -1.56
N ASN A 278 -19.44 -11.54 -0.67
CA ASN A 278 -19.66 -11.46 0.78
C ASN A 278 -20.24 -10.09 1.22
N LEU A 279 -19.83 -9.01 0.56
CA LEU A 279 -20.35 -7.67 0.82
C LEU A 279 -21.79 -7.49 0.31
N ILE A 280 -22.15 -8.10 -0.82
CA ILE A 280 -23.53 -8.12 -1.31
C ILE A 280 -24.43 -8.90 -0.34
N GLN A 281 -23.99 -10.08 0.11
CA GLN A 281 -24.77 -10.91 1.05
C GLN A 281 -25.09 -10.19 2.36
N ARG A 282 -24.24 -9.24 2.78
CA ARG A 282 -24.42 -8.42 3.98
C ARG A 282 -25.11 -7.08 3.72
N GLY A 283 -25.53 -6.82 2.47
CA GLY A 283 -26.22 -5.60 2.08
C GLY A 283 -25.35 -4.35 2.01
N VAL A 284 -24.02 -4.49 2.04
CA VAL A 284 -23.08 -3.37 1.88
C VAL A 284 -23.05 -2.92 0.42
N LEU A 285 -22.96 -3.87 -0.50
CA LEU A 285 -23.06 -3.64 -1.94
C LEU A 285 -24.45 -4.04 -2.46
N ALA A 286 -24.96 -3.27 -3.42
CA ALA A 286 -26.21 -3.56 -4.09
C ALA A 286 -26.05 -4.59 -5.22
N ASP A 287 -24.87 -4.64 -5.86
CA ASP A 287 -24.59 -5.56 -6.96
C ASP A 287 -23.08 -5.84 -7.12
N VAL A 288 -22.75 -6.71 -8.09
CA VAL A 288 -21.38 -7.13 -8.41
C VAL A 288 -20.54 -6.05 -9.08
N TYR A 289 -21.16 -4.94 -9.50
CA TYR A 289 -20.47 -3.81 -10.13
C TYR A 289 -20.03 -2.76 -9.11
N GLY A 290 -20.28 -3.02 -7.82
CA GLY A 290 -19.79 -2.18 -6.74
C GLY A 290 -20.69 -0.98 -6.43
N HIS A 291 -21.95 -1.00 -6.84
CA HIS A 291 -22.89 0.06 -6.46
C HIS A 291 -23.29 -0.06 -4.99
N VAL A 292 -23.52 1.09 -4.35
CA VAL A 292 -24.07 1.21 -3.00
C VAL A 292 -25.34 2.03 -3.07
N LEU A 293 -26.39 1.64 -2.34
CA LEU A 293 -27.66 2.36 -2.33
C LEU A 293 -27.46 3.82 -1.88
N GLY A 294 -27.96 4.77 -2.68
CA GLY A 294 -27.85 6.19 -2.40
C GLY A 294 -26.51 6.84 -2.74
N SER A 295 -25.53 6.06 -3.24
CA SER A 295 -24.28 6.57 -3.81
C SER A 295 -24.37 6.64 -5.34
N LEU A 296 -23.77 7.67 -5.93
CA LEU A 296 -23.63 7.77 -7.39
C LEU A 296 -22.33 7.13 -7.90
N GLY A 297 -21.32 6.97 -7.04
CA GLY A 297 -20.05 6.34 -7.40
C GLY A 297 -20.05 4.83 -7.21
N THR A 298 -18.97 4.20 -7.67
CA THR A 298 -18.76 2.75 -7.61
C THR A 298 -17.57 2.40 -6.73
N PHE A 299 -17.65 1.23 -6.10
CA PHE A 299 -16.57 0.66 -5.29
C PHE A 299 -15.92 -0.52 -6.01
N THR A 300 -14.59 -0.51 -6.10
CA THR A 300 -13.81 -1.60 -6.68
C THR A 300 -12.88 -2.22 -5.64
N TYR A 301 -12.60 -3.50 -5.81
CA TYR A 301 -11.88 -4.31 -4.82
C TYR A 301 -10.72 -5.02 -5.52
N GLU A 302 -9.53 -4.91 -4.95
CA GLU A 302 -8.32 -5.50 -5.52
C GLU A 302 -7.51 -6.20 -4.42
N ALA A 303 -7.09 -7.43 -4.68
CA ALA A 303 -6.16 -8.13 -3.81
C ALA A 303 -4.76 -7.53 -3.98
N GLU A 304 -4.28 -6.82 -2.95
CA GLU A 304 -3.03 -6.07 -2.99
C GLU A 304 -1.85 -6.95 -2.59
N ARG A 305 -2.04 -7.86 -1.61
CA ARG A 305 -0.96 -8.64 -0.99
C ARG A 305 -1.46 -9.97 -0.43
N MET A 306 -0.54 -10.89 -0.14
CA MET A 306 -0.79 -12.03 0.72
C MET A 306 -0.06 -11.90 2.05
N VAL A 307 -0.77 -12.17 3.14
CA VAL A 307 -0.27 -12.02 4.51
C VAL A 307 -0.42 -13.34 5.26
N GLY A 308 0.66 -13.80 5.88
CA GLY A 308 0.64 -14.95 6.79
C GLY A 308 0.31 -14.52 8.21
N SER A 309 -0.64 -15.19 8.86
CA SER A 309 -0.96 -15.02 10.28
C SER A 309 -1.17 -16.39 10.93
N GLY A 310 -0.23 -16.78 11.80
CA GLY A 310 -0.18 -18.14 12.36
C GLY A 310 0.00 -19.18 11.25
N SER A 311 -0.90 -20.16 11.21
CA SER A 311 -0.93 -21.20 10.17
C SER A 311 -1.78 -20.84 8.95
N ARG A 312 -2.33 -19.62 8.89
CA ARG A 312 -3.26 -19.19 7.85
C ARG A 312 -2.63 -18.14 6.97
N SER A 313 -3.07 -18.12 5.72
CA SER A 313 -2.67 -17.12 4.73
C SER A 313 -3.91 -16.38 4.25
N TYR A 314 -3.80 -15.07 4.07
CA TYR A 314 -4.91 -14.21 3.71
C TYR A 314 -4.55 -13.38 2.49
N TYR A 315 -5.45 -13.32 1.51
CA TYR A 315 -5.45 -12.25 0.53
C TYR A 315 -5.99 -10.98 1.20
N VAL A 316 -5.18 -9.93 1.27
CA VAL A 316 -5.62 -8.62 1.74
C VAL A 316 -6.17 -7.84 0.55
N ILE A 317 -7.41 -7.39 0.69
CA ILE A 317 -8.19 -6.76 -0.36
C ILE A 317 -8.43 -5.31 0.01
N LYS A 318 -8.06 -4.41 -0.91
CA LYS A 318 -8.18 -2.98 -0.74
C LYS A 318 -9.38 -2.46 -1.51
N GLU A 319 -10.13 -1.58 -0.87
CA GLU A 319 -11.30 -0.93 -1.44
C GLU A 319 -10.93 0.43 -2.02
N TYR A 320 -11.47 0.70 -3.20
CA TYR A 320 -11.34 1.98 -3.88
C TYR A 320 -12.72 2.50 -4.25
N TYR A 321 -12.91 3.81 -4.14
CA TYR A 321 -14.11 4.51 -4.56
C TYR A 321 -13.81 5.36 -5.79
N SER A 322 -14.70 5.31 -6.78
CA SER A 322 -14.66 6.15 -7.97
C SER A 322 -15.95 6.96 -8.08
N ASP A 323 -15.83 8.29 -8.13
CA ASP A 323 -16.94 9.15 -8.58
C ASP A 323 -17.28 8.82 -10.04
N PRO A 324 -18.51 9.13 -10.52
CA PRO A 324 -18.85 8.96 -11.93
C PRO A 324 -17.83 9.62 -12.87
N GLY A 325 -17.11 8.80 -13.64
CA GLY A 325 -16.04 9.26 -14.55
C GLY A 325 -14.73 9.69 -13.88
N GLY A 326 -14.59 9.52 -12.56
CA GLY A 326 -13.39 9.80 -11.80
C GLY A 326 -12.41 8.63 -11.76
N SER A 327 -11.18 8.91 -11.31
CA SER A 327 -10.18 7.87 -11.02
C SER A 327 -10.42 7.22 -9.65
N PRO A 328 -10.12 5.92 -9.49
CA PRO A 328 -10.25 5.23 -8.21
C PRO A 328 -9.37 5.86 -7.13
N LYS A 329 -9.93 6.05 -5.93
CA LYS A 329 -9.23 6.54 -4.74
C LYS A 329 -9.38 5.53 -3.60
N PRO A 330 -8.29 5.22 -2.87
CA PRO A 330 -8.38 4.28 -1.76
C PRO A 330 -9.30 4.84 -0.67
N THR A 331 -10.22 4.02 -0.16
CA THR A 331 -11.15 4.43 0.90
C THR A 331 -10.53 4.28 2.30
N GLY A 332 -9.45 3.48 2.39
CA GLY A 332 -8.84 3.05 3.65
C GLY A 332 -9.49 1.79 4.24
N ASN A 333 -10.59 1.29 3.67
CA ASN A 333 -11.15 0.01 4.08
C ASN A 333 -10.33 -1.14 3.50
N LEU A 334 -10.06 -2.13 4.37
CA LEU A 334 -9.39 -3.36 4.02
C LEU A 334 -10.26 -4.54 4.43
N TYR A 335 -10.27 -5.54 3.57
CA TYR A 335 -10.90 -6.83 3.81
C TYR A 335 -9.87 -7.93 3.63
N ALA A 336 -10.22 -9.15 4.04
CA ALA A 336 -9.37 -10.29 3.78
C ALA A 336 -10.19 -11.55 3.50
N ILE A 337 -9.64 -12.37 2.60
CA ILE A 337 -10.13 -13.71 2.29
C ILE A 337 -9.05 -14.71 2.70
N ASP A 338 -9.41 -15.64 3.57
CA ASP A 338 -8.56 -16.79 3.90
C ASP A 338 -8.30 -17.59 2.61
N ALA A 339 -7.02 -17.77 2.28
CA ALA A 339 -6.61 -18.35 1.01
C ALA A 339 -6.99 -19.83 0.88
N GLU A 340 -7.27 -20.54 1.99
CA GLU A 340 -7.55 -21.97 1.99
C GLU A 340 -9.06 -22.25 2.07
N ASN A 341 -9.75 -21.62 3.02
CA ASN A 341 -11.17 -21.91 3.28
C ASN A 341 -12.13 -20.82 2.78
N LEU A 342 -11.61 -19.76 2.16
CA LEU A 342 -12.37 -18.66 1.56
C LEU A 342 -13.22 -17.85 2.57
N SER A 343 -12.92 -17.95 3.86
CA SER A 343 -13.59 -17.15 4.89
C SER A 343 -13.30 -15.67 4.71
N PHE A 344 -14.35 -14.87 4.83
CA PHE A 344 -14.29 -13.41 4.72
C PHE A 344 -14.18 -12.75 6.09
N CYS A 345 -13.29 -11.76 6.19
CA CYS A 345 -13.08 -10.98 7.39
C CYS A 345 -12.75 -9.53 7.05
N ARG A 346 -12.90 -8.63 8.03
CA ARG A 346 -12.36 -7.28 7.93
C ARG A 346 -10.89 -7.32 8.26
N ALA A 347 -10.09 -6.58 7.51
CA ALA A 347 -8.67 -6.39 7.81
C ALA A 347 -8.43 -4.98 8.35
N LYS A 348 -7.46 -4.86 9.25
CA LYS A 348 -6.89 -3.59 9.69
C LYS A 348 -5.38 -3.71 9.65
N GLN A 349 -4.73 -2.64 9.19
CA GLN A 349 -3.27 -2.55 9.27
C GLN A 349 -2.92 -1.64 10.45
N GLY A 350 -2.23 -2.20 11.43
CA GLY A 350 -1.69 -1.48 12.58
C GLY A 350 -0.33 -0.84 12.28
N ASN A 351 0.25 -0.20 13.30
CA ASN A 351 1.60 0.34 13.20
C ASN A 351 2.63 -0.75 12.86
N GLY A 352 3.64 -0.39 12.07
CA GLY A 352 4.68 -1.31 11.63
C GLY A 352 4.26 -2.25 10.49
N GLY A 353 3.04 -2.14 9.95
CA GLY A 353 2.58 -2.95 8.82
C GLY A 353 1.87 -4.25 9.21
N LYS A 354 1.70 -4.49 10.52
CA LYS A 354 1.03 -5.68 11.06
C LYS A 354 -0.45 -5.70 10.71
N TYR A 355 -0.96 -6.85 10.28
CA TYR A 355 -2.38 -7.02 10.00
C TYR A 355 -3.14 -7.68 11.15
N VAL A 356 -4.34 -7.20 11.38
CA VAL A 356 -5.33 -7.79 12.29
C VAL A 356 -6.58 -8.12 11.48
N PHE A 357 -7.11 -9.32 11.70
CA PHE A 357 -8.29 -9.83 11.01
C PHE A 357 -9.42 -10.00 12.03
N GLU A 358 -10.58 -9.44 11.73
CA GLU A 358 -11.76 -9.43 12.61
C GLU A 358 -12.97 -9.98 11.86
N GLU A 359 -13.85 -10.68 12.57
CA GLU A 359 -15.13 -11.09 11.99
C GLU A 359 -15.94 -9.88 11.53
N PHE A 360 -16.59 -10.02 10.38
CA PHE A 360 -17.43 -8.98 9.78
C PHE A 360 -18.87 -9.48 9.71
N TYR A 361 -19.70 -8.92 10.59
CA TYR A 361 -21.11 -9.25 10.73
C TYR A 361 -21.99 -8.39 9.84
#